data_AF-H9XW34-F1
#
_entry.id   AF-H9XW34-F1
#
_cell.length_a   1.000
_cell.length_b   1.000
_cell.length_c   1.000
_cell.angle_alpha   90.00
_cell.angle_beta   90.00
_cell.angle_gamma   90.00
#
_symmetry.space_group_name_H-M   'P 1'
#
loop_
_entity.id
_entity.type
_entity.pdbx_description
1 polymer ?
#
loop_
_entity_poly.entity_id
_entity_poly.type
_entity_poly.pdbx_seq_one_letter_code
_entity_poly.pdbx_strand_id
1 'polypeptide(L)'
;MVAPVAVAVAATSALAKPSSLTCALVPSWQGLRGSLGPARSLQWPKKQRQCRRKAGGTSVTAQFELKPPPYPLDALEPHMSKETLEYHWGKHHRGYVDNLNKLIAGTELDELSLEDIILATYNKGDLLPPFNHAAQIWNHDFFWESMKPGGGGKPSGELLELINRDLGSFERFIEELRSAAATQFGSGWAWLA
;
A
#
# COMPACT_ATOMS: atom_id res chain seq x y z
N MET A 1 21.46 -13.48 0.68
CA MET A 1 20.67 -13.58 -0.57
C MET A 1 20.13 -12.19 -0.81
N VAL A 2 20.75 -11.44 -1.73
CA VAL A 2 20.40 -10.04 -2.00
C VAL A 2 19.23 -10.07 -2.97
N ALA A 3 18.06 -9.57 -2.56
CA ALA A 3 16.91 -9.46 -3.45
C ALA A 3 17.29 -8.57 -4.65
N PRO A 4 16.84 -8.88 -5.87
CA PRO A 4 17.12 -8.04 -7.03
C PRO A 4 16.49 -6.66 -6.81
N VAL A 5 17.26 -5.61 -7.13
CA VAL A 5 16.73 -4.25 -7.24
C VAL A 5 15.73 -4.26 -8.38
N ALA A 6 14.46 -4.07 -8.05
CA ALA A 6 13.39 -4.03 -9.02
C ALA A 6 13.16 -2.55 -9.43
N VAL A 7 13.24 -2.30 -10.73
CA VAL A 7 13.03 -0.98 -11.35
C VAL A 7 11.63 -0.97 -11.92
N ALA A 8 10.82 0.00 -11.52
CA ALA A 8 9.42 0.09 -11.90
C ALA A 8 9.12 1.54 -12.34
N VAL A 9 8.66 1.74 -13.58
CA VAL A 9 8.47 3.07 -14.19
C VAL A 9 6.99 3.46 -14.16
N ALA A 10 6.54 4.32 -13.23
CA ALA A 10 5.15 4.78 -13.10
C ALA A 10 5.05 6.31 -12.99
N ALA A 11 4.69 7.00 -14.07
CA ALA A 11 4.54 8.46 -14.13
C ALA A 11 3.31 8.96 -13.35
N THR A 12 3.48 9.83 -12.35
CA THR A 12 2.42 10.75 -11.87
C THR A 12 2.97 12.00 -11.18
N SER A 13 2.42 13.15 -11.58
CA SER A 13 2.83 14.50 -11.21
C SER A 13 2.39 14.97 -9.80
N ALA A 14 3.35 15.61 -9.10
CA ALA A 14 3.27 16.72 -8.14
C ALA A 14 2.31 16.66 -6.92
N LEU A 15 2.93 16.63 -5.73
CA LEU A 15 2.33 16.71 -4.39
C LEU A 15 2.10 18.18 -3.94
N ALA A 16 0.90 18.51 -3.43
CA ALA A 16 0.61 19.76 -2.73
C ALA A 16 0.70 19.58 -1.19
N LYS A 17 1.27 20.58 -0.50
CA LYS A 17 1.59 20.58 0.96
C LYS A 17 0.34 20.70 1.87
N PRO A 18 0.34 20.09 3.08
CA PRO A 18 -0.75 20.26 4.04
C PRO A 18 -0.54 21.50 4.95
N SER A 19 -1.62 22.23 5.21
CA SER A 19 -1.68 23.31 6.21
C SER A 19 -2.28 22.79 7.52
N SER A 20 -1.60 23.13 8.62
CA SER A 20 -1.94 22.86 10.02
C SER A 20 -3.24 23.54 10.47
N LEU A 21 -4.04 22.87 11.31
CA LEU A 21 -5.03 23.53 12.16
C LEU A 21 -4.88 23.08 13.62
N THR A 22 -4.72 24.10 14.45
CA THR A 22 -4.54 24.13 15.90
C THR A 22 -5.80 23.77 16.67
N CYS A 23 -5.61 23.04 17.76
CA CYS A 23 -6.60 22.67 18.78
C CYS A 23 -6.90 23.86 19.70
N ALA A 24 -8.17 24.08 20.05
CA ALA A 24 -8.58 25.09 21.03
C ALA A 24 -9.68 24.58 21.97
N LEU A 25 -9.30 24.54 23.25
CA LEU A 25 -9.97 25.06 24.46
C LEU A 25 -11.26 24.41 25.01
N VAL A 26 -11.08 23.96 26.25
CA VAL A 26 -12.04 23.57 27.29
C VAL A 26 -12.71 24.82 27.89
N PRO A 27 -13.92 24.70 28.47
CA PRO A 27 -14.25 25.49 29.66
C PRO A 27 -14.61 24.62 30.87
N SER A 28 -13.92 24.95 31.96
CA SER A 28 -14.18 24.60 33.35
C SER A 28 -15.41 25.35 33.85
N TRP A 29 -16.29 24.72 34.66
CA TRP A 29 -17.10 25.42 35.65
C TRP A 29 -17.24 24.58 36.94
N GLN A 30 -16.96 25.25 38.05
CA GLN A 30 -17.02 24.76 39.43
C GLN A 30 -18.39 25.02 40.05
N GLY A 31 -18.78 24.18 41.03
CA GLY A 31 -19.48 24.63 42.23
C GLY A 31 -20.82 23.94 42.54
N LEU A 32 -20.87 23.17 43.65
CA LEU A 32 -21.58 23.53 44.90
C LEU A 32 -21.66 22.35 45.88
N ARG A 33 -21.49 22.68 47.17
CA ARG A 33 -21.52 21.81 48.36
C ARG A 33 -22.95 21.43 48.76
N GLY A 34 -23.13 20.28 49.43
CA GLY A 34 -24.28 20.09 50.32
C GLY A 34 -24.56 18.67 50.82
N SER A 35 -24.20 18.41 52.09
CA SER A 35 -24.89 17.62 53.13
C SER A 35 -25.17 16.11 53.01
N LEU A 36 -24.87 15.39 54.11
CA LEU A 36 -25.07 13.97 54.39
C LEU A 36 -26.46 13.68 55.00
N GLY A 37 -27.09 12.57 54.59
CA GLY A 37 -28.29 11.98 55.22
C GLY A 37 -28.66 10.64 54.54
N PRO A 38 -29.29 9.68 55.25
CA PRO A 38 -29.00 8.25 55.07
C PRO A 38 -29.81 7.51 54.00
N ALA A 39 -29.28 6.35 53.65
CA ALA A 39 -29.66 5.44 52.58
C ALA A 39 -31.16 5.08 52.50
N ARG A 40 -31.71 5.24 51.30
CA ARG A 40 -32.89 4.51 50.82
C ARG A 40 -32.51 3.80 49.52
N SER A 41 -32.59 2.47 49.52
CA SER A 41 -32.42 1.65 48.33
C SER A 41 -33.61 1.85 47.40
N LEU A 42 -33.45 2.71 46.39
CA LEU A 42 -34.36 2.76 45.25
C LEU A 42 -33.99 1.63 44.27
N GLN A 43 -34.85 0.63 44.16
CA GLN A 43 -34.80 -0.33 43.05
C GLN A 43 -35.32 0.34 41.78
N TRP A 44 -34.43 0.53 40.80
CA TRP A 44 -34.77 1.03 39.48
C TRP A 44 -34.81 -0.14 38.49
N PRO A 45 -35.93 -0.37 37.77
CA PRO A 45 -35.96 -1.39 36.73
C PRO A 45 -35.19 -0.84 35.53
N LYS A 46 -33.93 -1.27 35.36
CA LYS A 46 -33.20 -1.01 34.11
C LYS A 46 -33.80 -1.90 33.02
N LYS A 47 -34.78 -1.35 32.28
CA LYS A 47 -35.20 -1.89 30.99
C LYS A 47 -33.95 -2.09 30.13
N GLN A 48 -33.51 -3.33 29.97
CA GLN A 48 -32.50 -3.68 28.99
C GLN A 48 -33.08 -3.35 27.61
N ARG A 49 -32.60 -2.26 27.01
CA ARG A 49 -32.81 -2.02 25.59
C ARG A 49 -31.90 -3.00 24.86
N GLN A 50 -32.50 -4.09 24.42
CA GLN A 50 -31.84 -5.06 23.56
C GLN A 50 -31.63 -4.37 22.20
N CYS A 51 -30.42 -3.83 21.98
CA CYS A 51 -30.00 -3.41 20.65
C CYS A 51 -29.83 -4.68 19.81
N ARG A 52 -30.90 -5.05 19.12
CA ARG A 52 -30.90 -6.10 18.12
C ARG A 52 -30.12 -5.57 16.91
N ARG A 53 -28.81 -5.80 16.85
CA ARG A 53 -28.05 -5.61 15.61
C ARG A 53 -28.65 -6.58 14.59
N LYS A 54 -29.24 -6.04 13.51
CA LYS A 54 -29.56 -6.85 12.34
C LYS A 54 -28.22 -7.34 11.78
N ALA A 55 -27.91 -8.61 12.00
CA ALA A 55 -26.90 -9.31 11.22
C ALA A 55 -27.47 -9.42 9.81
N GLY A 56 -26.87 -8.69 8.87
CA GLY A 56 -27.37 -8.57 7.51
C GLY A 56 -26.46 -7.69 6.70
N GLY A 57 -25.25 -8.18 6.44
CA GLY A 57 -24.36 -7.67 5.43
C GLY A 57 -23.58 -8.87 4.92
N THR A 58 -23.78 -9.21 3.65
CA THR A 58 -22.91 -10.15 2.94
C THR A 58 -21.49 -9.61 3.10
N SER A 59 -20.64 -10.34 3.83
CA SER A 59 -19.23 -10.00 3.99
C SER A 59 -18.63 -9.98 2.60
N VAL A 60 -18.36 -8.79 2.05
CA VAL A 60 -17.41 -8.68 0.94
C VAL A 60 -16.06 -8.87 1.61
N THR A 61 -15.45 -10.01 1.37
CA THR A 61 -14.09 -10.29 1.79
C THR A 61 -13.20 -9.89 0.63
N ALA A 62 -12.39 -8.85 0.75
CA ALA A 62 -11.34 -8.49 -0.19
C ALA A 62 -10.25 -9.56 -0.12
N GLN A 63 -10.58 -10.74 -0.66
CA GLN A 63 -9.60 -11.79 -0.91
C GLN A 63 -8.83 -11.37 -2.15
N PHE A 64 -7.59 -10.94 -1.95
CA PHE A 64 -6.67 -10.66 -3.04
C PHE A 64 -6.16 -11.98 -3.63
N GLU A 65 -6.06 -12.04 -4.95
CA GLU A 65 -5.52 -13.18 -5.68
C GLU A 65 -4.16 -12.84 -6.26
N LEU A 66 -3.29 -13.84 -6.39
CA LEU A 66 -2.00 -13.66 -7.03
C LEU A 66 -2.17 -13.54 -8.54
N LYS A 67 -2.04 -12.32 -9.08
CA LYS A 67 -2.07 -12.07 -10.51
C LYS A 67 -0.86 -12.71 -11.20
N PRO A 68 -1.03 -13.49 -12.28
CA PRO A 68 0.09 -14.03 -13.04
C PRO A 68 0.80 -12.92 -13.85
N PRO A 69 2.11 -13.05 -14.14
CA PRO A 69 2.79 -12.14 -15.06
C PRO A 69 2.16 -12.18 -16.46
N PRO A 70 2.24 -11.10 -17.25
CA PRO A 70 1.61 -11.02 -18.58
C PRO A 70 2.38 -11.81 -19.67
N TYR A 71 3.24 -12.75 -19.28
CA TYR A 71 4.07 -13.57 -20.15
C TYR A 71 4.43 -14.91 -19.47
N PRO A 72 4.80 -15.95 -20.23
CA PRO A 72 5.33 -17.20 -19.68
C PRO A 72 6.56 -16.99 -18.80
N LEU A 73 6.76 -17.83 -17.78
CA LEU A 73 7.82 -17.63 -16.77
C LEU A 73 9.26 -17.70 -17.34
N ASP A 74 9.45 -18.31 -18.50
CA ASP A 74 10.73 -18.41 -19.23
C ASP A 74 10.90 -17.33 -20.32
N ALA A 75 9.90 -16.49 -20.54
CA ALA A 75 9.88 -15.57 -21.68
C ALA A 75 10.85 -14.37 -21.56
N LEU A 76 11.47 -14.18 -20.39
CA LEU A 76 12.48 -13.14 -20.14
C LEU A 76 13.92 -13.66 -20.20
N GLU A 77 14.14 -14.93 -20.51
CA GLU A 77 15.49 -15.47 -20.69
C GLU A 77 16.20 -14.83 -21.90
N PRO A 78 17.52 -14.61 -21.82
CA PRO A 78 18.44 -14.95 -20.71
C PRO A 78 18.57 -13.84 -19.66
N HIS A 79 17.80 -12.75 -19.75
CA HIS A 79 17.96 -11.57 -18.90
C HIS A 79 17.38 -11.77 -17.50
N MET A 80 16.34 -12.60 -17.36
CA MET A 80 15.82 -13.09 -16.08
C MET A 80 15.46 -14.56 -16.24
N SER A 81 16.05 -15.42 -15.40
CA SER A 81 15.84 -16.87 -15.49
C SER A 81 14.42 -17.28 -15.10
N LYS A 82 13.93 -18.37 -15.68
CA LYS A 82 12.67 -18.99 -15.25
C LYS A 82 12.63 -19.26 -13.74
N GLU A 83 13.72 -19.78 -13.18
CA GLU A 83 13.86 -20.03 -11.75
C GLU A 83 13.63 -18.75 -10.93
N THR A 84 14.17 -17.60 -11.39
CA THR A 84 13.94 -16.31 -10.72
C THR A 84 12.45 -15.97 -10.70
N LEU A 85 11.72 -16.16 -11.80
CA LEU A 85 10.27 -15.91 -11.87
C LEU A 85 9.48 -16.87 -10.96
N GLU A 86 9.82 -18.16 -10.94
CA GLU A 86 9.17 -19.15 -10.09
C GLU A 86 9.30 -18.81 -8.60
N TYR A 87 10.47 -18.32 -8.16
CA TYR A 87 10.65 -17.87 -6.78
C TYR A 87 10.06 -16.47 -6.53
N HIS A 88 10.35 -15.49 -7.38
CA HIS A 88 9.97 -14.09 -7.15
C HIS A 88 8.46 -13.89 -7.26
N TRP A 89 7.82 -14.40 -8.31
CA TRP A 89 6.36 -14.38 -8.41
C TRP A 89 5.72 -15.51 -7.59
N GLY A 90 6.16 -16.76 -7.78
CA GLY A 90 5.47 -17.92 -7.23
C GLY A 90 5.60 -18.10 -5.71
N LYS A 91 6.65 -17.53 -5.09
CA LYS A 91 6.88 -17.59 -3.63
C LYS A 91 6.84 -16.22 -2.96
N HIS A 92 7.65 -15.25 -3.39
CA HIS A 92 7.73 -13.96 -2.71
C HIS A 92 6.44 -13.15 -2.88
N HIS A 93 6.00 -12.95 -4.12
CA HIS A 93 4.75 -12.24 -4.39
C HIS A 93 3.54 -12.95 -3.76
N ARG A 94 3.44 -14.27 -3.92
CA ARG A 94 2.43 -15.09 -3.22
C ARG A 94 2.43 -14.88 -1.71
N GLY A 95 3.62 -14.86 -1.08
CA GLY A 95 3.75 -14.64 0.36
C GLY A 95 3.21 -13.28 0.81
N TYR A 96 3.29 -12.23 -0.02
CA TYR A 96 2.67 -10.95 0.29
C TYR A 96 1.13 -11.04 0.24
N VAL A 97 0.58 -11.67 -0.81
CA VAL A 97 -0.88 -11.90 -0.96
C VAL A 97 -1.43 -12.69 0.22
N ASP A 98 -0.84 -13.86 0.52
CA ASP A 98 -1.31 -14.75 1.58
C ASP A 98 -1.28 -14.08 2.97
N ASN A 99 -0.28 -13.23 3.22
CA ASN A 99 -0.15 -12.54 4.50
C ASN A 99 -1.07 -11.31 4.59
N LEU A 100 -1.27 -10.57 3.49
CA LEU A 100 -2.23 -9.46 3.48
C LEU A 100 -3.63 -9.98 3.81
N ASN A 101 -4.08 -11.03 3.11
CA ASN A 101 -5.41 -11.62 3.32
C ASN A 101 -5.62 -12.05 4.78
N LYS A 102 -4.60 -12.60 5.44
CA LYS A 102 -4.66 -12.95 6.88
C LYS A 102 -4.78 -11.73 7.78
N LEU A 103 -4.10 -10.63 7.46
CA LEU A 103 -4.07 -9.42 8.28
C LEU A 103 -5.37 -8.63 8.19
N ILE A 104 -6.04 -8.64 7.04
CA ILE A 104 -7.24 -7.83 6.81
C ILE A 104 -8.55 -8.57 7.08
N ALA A 105 -8.54 -9.91 7.10
CA ALA A 105 -9.75 -10.71 7.25
C ALA A 105 -10.59 -10.30 8.48
N GLY A 106 -11.83 -9.89 8.25
CA GLY A 106 -12.76 -9.46 9.31
C GLY A 106 -12.43 -8.10 9.95
N THR A 107 -11.51 -7.34 9.36
CA THR A 107 -11.25 -5.92 9.70
C THR A 107 -11.99 -5.00 8.74
N GLU A 108 -12.00 -3.70 9.00
CA GLU A 108 -12.54 -2.69 8.07
C GLU A 108 -11.73 -2.56 6.76
N LEU A 109 -10.51 -3.09 6.73
CA LEU A 109 -9.67 -3.11 5.52
C LEU A 109 -10.11 -4.17 4.51
N ASP A 110 -10.90 -5.15 4.93
CA ASP A 110 -11.42 -6.25 4.10
C ASP A 110 -12.42 -5.77 3.04
N GLU A 111 -12.86 -4.52 3.10
CA GLU A 111 -13.81 -3.94 2.13
C GLU A 111 -13.13 -2.96 1.16
N LEU A 112 -11.80 -2.78 1.27
CA LEU A 112 -11.05 -1.76 0.54
C LEU A 112 -10.31 -2.34 -0.66
N SER A 113 -10.04 -1.47 -1.64
CA SER A 113 -9.10 -1.78 -2.73
C SER A 113 -7.66 -1.90 -2.20
N LEU A 114 -6.77 -2.51 -2.97
CA LEU A 114 -5.37 -2.65 -2.58
C LEU A 114 -4.71 -1.28 -2.35
N GLU A 115 -4.97 -0.33 -3.23
CA GLU A 115 -4.49 1.05 -3.17
C GLU A 115 -5.03 1.79 -1.94
N ASP A 116 -6.31 1.65 -1.63
CA ASP A 116 -6.91 2.26 -0.44
C ASP A 116 -6.31 1.69 0.84
N ILE A 117 -6.02 0.39 0.89
CA ILE A 117 -5.30 -0.24 2.01
C ILE A 117 -3.91 0.38 2.13
N ILE A 118 -3.16 0.52 1.03
CA ILE A 118 -1.82 1.14 1.04
C ILE A 118 -1.89 2.55 1.62
N LEU A 119 -2.80 3.39 1.13
CA LEU A 119 -2.95 4.77 1.59
C LEU A 119 -3.36 4.87 3.06
N ALA A 120 -4.32 4.04 3.49
CA ALA A 120 -4.80 4.02 4.87
C ALA A 120 -3.70 3.53 5.85
N THR A 121 -2.93 2.52 5.44
CA THR A 121 -1.95 1.85 6.30
C THR A 121 -0.55 2.45 6.25
N TYR A 122 -0.26 3.33 5.27
CA TYR A 122 0.98 4.12 5.28
C TYR A 122 1.07 5.04 6.49
N ASN A 123 -0.08 5.56 6.95
CA ASN A 123 -0.20 6.33 8.20
C ASN A 123 0.91 7.39 8.38
N LYS A 124 1.13 8.20 7.33
CA LYS A 124 2.15 9.27 7.30
C LYS A 124 3.58 8.79 7.61
N GLY A 125 3.89 7.53 7.30
CA GLY A 125 5.18 6.90 7.56
C GLY A 125 5.25 6.07 8.84
N ASP A 126 4.24 6.14 9.71
CA ASP A 126 4.10 5.25 10.89
C ASP A 126 3.33 3.99 10.49
N LEU A 127 3.99 3.18 9.66
CA LEU A 127 3.39 2.09 8.90
C LEU A 127 2.59 1.11 9.78
N LEU A 128 1.32 0.89 9.44
CA LEU A 128 0.53 -0.17 10.06
C LEU A 128 0.90 -1.54 9.47
N PRO A 129 0.69 -2.65 10.21
CA PRO A 129 1.14 -3.98 9.80
C PRO A 129 0.76 -4.42 8.36
N PRO A 130 -0.45 -4.12 7.83
CA PRO A 130 -0.80 -4.52 6.46
C PRO A 130 -0.04 -3.78 5.35
N PHE A 131 0.53 -2.60 5.63
CA PHE A 131 1.13 -1.73 4.63
C PHE A 131 2.20 -2.44 3.80
N ASN A 132 3.15 -3.10 4.47
CA ASN A 132 4.26 -3.76 3.80
C ASN A 132 3.79 -4.84 2.82
N HIS A 133 2.72 -5.57 3.16
CA HIS A 133 2.19 -6.61 2.29
C HIS A 133 1.39 -6.00 1.13
N ALA A 134 0.52 -5.02 1.41
CA ALA A 134 -0.26 -4.35 0.38
C ALA A 134 0.61 -3.63 -0.65
N ALA A 135 1.58 -2.84 -0.17
CA ALA A 135 2.51 -2.12 -1.04
C ALA A 135 3.37 -3.09 -1.87
N GLN A 136 3.82 -4.20 -1.28
CA GLN A 136 4.62 -5.17 -2.04
C GLN A 136 3.81 -5.91 -3.09
N ILE A 137 2.53 -6.22 -2.88
CA ILE A 137 1.68 -6.79 -3.94
C ILE A 137 1.61 -5.80 -5.11
N TRP A 138 1.24 -4.55 -4.84
CA TRP A 138 1.12 -3.53 -5.87
C TRP A 138 2.44 -3.30 -6.63
N ASN A 139 3.56 -3.21 -5.89
CA ASN A 139 4.88 -3.05 -6.50
C ASN A 139 5.25 -4.22 -7.42
N HIS A 140 4.91 -5.47 -7.06
CA HIS A 140 5.24 -6.63 -7.88
C HIS A 140 4.31 -6.75 -9.08
N ASP A 141 3.01 -6.51 -8.92
CA ASP A 141 2.07 -6.43 -10.05
C ASP A 141 2.58 -5.44 -11.11
N PHE A 142 2.94 -4.23 -10.64
CA PHE A 142 3.48 -3.19 -11.50
C PHE A 142 4.82 -3.59 -12.15
N PHE A 143 5.70 -4.27 -11.40
CA PHE A 143 7.00 -4.73 -11.90
C PHE A 143 6.86 -5.74 -13.04
N TRP A 144 5.95 -6.70 -12.92
CA TRP A 144 5.70 -7.67 -13.99
C TRP A 144 5.11 -7.01 -15.24
N GLU A 145 4.27 -5.99 -15.07
CA GLU A 145 3.72 -5.20 -16.18
C GLU A 145 4.76 -4.27 -16.84
N SER A 146 5.82 -3.91 -16.12
CA SER A 146 6.91 -3.06 -16.61
C SER A 146 7.87 -3.80 -17.55
N MET A 147 7.72 -5.11 -17.72
CA MET A 147 8.59 -5.95 -18.54
C MET A 147 7.82 -6.67 -19.65
N LYS A 148 8.53 -7.04 -20.72
CA LYS A 148 8.00 -7.89 -21.78
C LYS A 148 9.12 -8.66 -22.51
N PRO A 149 8.80 -9.81 -23.13
CA PRO A 149 9.73 -10.50 -24.02
C PRO A 149 10.17 -9.59 -25.18
N GLY A 150 11.47 -9.53 -25.48
CA GLY A 150 12.00 -8.64 -26.52
C GLY A 150 11.79 -7.14 -26.23
N GLY A 151 11.68 -6.77 -24.95
CA GLY A 151 11.59 -5.38 -24.50
C GLY A 151 12.90 -4.60 -24.60
N GLY A 152 12.95 -3.46 -23.90
CA GLY A 152 14.07 -2.51 -23.97
C GLY A 152 14.00 -1.58 -25.17
N GLY A 153 15.14 -1.02 -25.55
CA GLY A 153 15.21 0.07 -26.53
C GLY A 153 14.84 1.43 -25.95
N LYS A 154 14.66 2.43 -26.83
CA LYS A 154 14.17 3.76 -26.44
C LYS A 154 12.65 3.80 -26.52
N PRO A 155 11.95 4.49 -25.60
CA PRO A 155 10.54 4.81 -25.79
C PRO A 155 10.37 5.74 -26.99
N SER A 156 9.13 5.90 -27.44
CA SER A 156 8.76 6.80 -28.52
C SER A 156 7.56 7.66 -28.12
N GLY A 157 7.22 8.65 -28.96
CA GLY A 157 6.09 9.54 -28.74
C GLY A 157 6.23 10.40 -27.49
N GLU A 158 5.09 10.69 -26.86
CA GLU A 158 4.96 11.61 -25.72
C GLU A 158 5.91 11.26 -24.56
N LEU A 159 6.13 9.98 -24.26
CA LEU A 159 7.04 9.58 -23.19
C LEU A 159 8.49 10.01 -23.46
N LEU A 160 8.98 9.85 -24.69
CA LEU A 160 10.33 10.29 -25.05
C LEU A 160 10.43 11.82 -25.02
N GLU A 161 9.39 12.53 -25.45
CA GLU A 161 9.33 13.99 -25.39
C GLU A 161 9.40 14.50 -23.94
N LEU A 162 8.63 13.89 -23.02
CA LEU A 162 8.65 14.23 -21.60
C LEU A 162 10.01 13.92 -20.96
N ILE A 163 10.62 12.76 -21.28
CA ILE A 163 11.97 12.43 -20.82
C ILE A 163 12.99 13.47 -21.28
N ASN A 164 12.95 13.87 -22.56
CA ASN A 164 13.89 14.87 -23.06
C ASN A 164 13.63 16.26 -22.45
N ARG A 165 12.37 16.62 -22.19
CA ARG A 165 12.00 17.88 -21.55
C ARG A 165 12.50 17.96 -20.11
N ASP A 166 12.26 16.93 -19.31
CA ASP A 166 12.46 16.97 -17.86
C ASP A 166 13.86 16.48 -17.44
N LEU A 167 14.41 15.52 -18.18
CA LEU A 167 15.69 14.86 -17.87
C LEU A 167 16.77 15.18 -18.91
N GLY A 168 16.47 16.00 -19.92
CA GLY A 168 17.41 16.49 -20.93
C GLY A 168 17.68 15.51 -22.08
N SER A 169 17.84 14.22 -21.80
CA SER A 169 17.95 13.17 -22.83
C SER A 169 17.59 11.79 -22.27
N PHE A 170 17.25 10.85 -23.18
CA PHE A 170 17.06 9.45 -22.81
C PHE A 170 18.31 8.82 -22.18
N GLU A 171 19.50 9.15 -22.68
CA GLU A 171 20.75 8.64 -22.12
C GLU A 171 20.96 9.10 -20.67
N ARG A 172 20.68 10.38 -20.40
CA ARG A 172 20.76 10.93 -19.06
C ARG A 172 19.72 10.32 -18.12
N PHE A 173 18.50 10.11 -18.60
CA PHE A 173 17.48 9.36 -17.87
C PHE A 173 17.96 7.96 -17.47
N ILE A 174 18.53 7.20 -18.40
CA ILE A 174 19.04 5.85 -18.10
C ILE A 174 20.18 5.89 -17.09
N GLU A 175 21.06 6.88 -17.18
CA GLU A 175 22.16 7.06 -16.22
C GLU A 175 21.63 7.38 -14.81
N GLU A 176 20.69 8.32 -14.69
CA GLU A 176 20.06 8.69 -13.42
C GLU A 176 19.26 7.52 -12.81
N LEU A 177 18.45 6.81 -13.61
CA LEU A 177 17.66 5.67 -13.13
C LEU A 177 18.56 4.51 -12.66
N ARG A 178 19.63 4.21 -13.40
CA ARG A 178 20.62 3.20 -12.99
C ARG A 178 21.35 3.60 -11.71
N SER A 179 21.71 4.87 -11.57
CA SER A 179 22.35 5.38 -10.36
C SER A 179 21.42 5.26 -9.16
N ALA A 180 20.15 5.69 -9.28
CA ALA A 180 19.15 5.54 -8.22
C ALA A 180 18.96 4.07 -7.81
N ALA A 181 18.85 3.16 -8.78
CA ALA A 181 18.76 1.72 -8.53
C ALA A 181 20.00 1.16 -7.82
N ALA A 182 21.20 1.52 -8.27
CA ALA A 182 22.45 0.99 -7.71
C ALA A 182 22.79 1.56 -6.32
N THR A 183 22.36 2.79 -6.04
CA THR A 183 22.66 3.50 -4.77
C THR A 183 21.62 3.25 -3.68
N GLN A 184 20.48 2.64 -4.00
CA GLN A 184 19.53 2.16 -3.00
C GLN A 184 20.20 1.09 -2.12
N PHE A 185 20.47 1.43 -0.86
CA PHE A 185 21.08 0.50 0.08
C PHE A 185 20.03 -0.43 0.70
N GLY A 186 20.27 -1.75 0.61
CA GLY A 186 19.32 -2.76 1.07
C GLY A 186 18.19 -2.99 0.09
N SER A 187 17.06 -3.48 0.58
CA SER A 187 15.86 -3.72 -0.25
C SER A 187 15.19 -2.40 -0.62
N GLY A 188 14.74 -2.29 -1.86
CA GLY A 188 14.01 -1.12 -2.33
C GLY A 188 13.71 -1.19 -3.83
N TRP A 189 13.21 -0.05 -4.35
CA TRP A 189 12.70 0.10 -5.70
C TRP A 189 13.22 1.41 -6.29
N ALA A 190 13.49 1.43 -7.60
CA ALA A 190 13.79 2.66 -8.33
C ALA A 190 12.66 2.98 -9.29
N TRP A 191 12.22 4.25 -9.28
CA TRP A 191 11.03 4.68 -10.02
C TRP A 191 11.30 5.85 -10.96
N LEU A 192 10.60 5.86 -12.10
CA LEU A 192 10.36 7.07 -12.91
C LEU A 192 8.92 7.50 -12.62
N ALA A 193 8.73 8.73 -12.09
CA ALA A 193 7.44 9.26 -11.65
C ALA A 193 7.20 10.69 -12.12
#